data_AF-A0A7J4V9X5-F1
#
_entry.id   AF-A0A7J4V9X5-F1
#
_cell.length_a   1.000
_cell.length_b   1.000
_cell.length_c   1.000
_cell.angle_alpha   90.00
_cell.angle_beta   90.00
_cell.angle_gamma   90.00
#
_symmetry.space_group_name_H-M   'P 1'
#
loop_
_entity.id
_entity.type
_entity.pdbx_description
1 polymer ?
#
loop_
_entity_poly.entity_id
_entity_poly.type
_entity_poly.pdbx_seq_one_letter_code
_entity_poly.pdbx_strand_id
1 'polypeptide(L)'
;MSSNLETQFAPPERTPQDILLAQISAIKEHNDLTRVLDAIPEYVMILNKEREIVFANKSLLEYLQVEDEFLSKGFRPGEAINCQHAFESEAGCGTTE
;
A
#
# COMPACT_ATOMS: atom_id res chain seq x y z
N MET A 1 18.02 -14.88 14.69
CA MET A 1 17.43 -15.93 13.84
C MET A 1 16.98 -15.21 12.59
N SER A 2 17.68 -15.40 11.47
CA SER A 2 17.27 -14.81 10.19
C SER A 2 16.15 -15.70 9.65
N SER A 3 14.89 -15.29 9.86
CA SER A 3 13.79 -15.86 9.10
C SER A 3 13.99 -15.45 7.65
N ASN A 4 14.18 -16.42 6.75
CA ASN A 4 14.09 -16.16 5.32
C ASN A 4 12.62 -15.79 5.06
N LEU A 5 12.35 -14.49 4.95
CA LEU A 5 11.07 -14.03 4.46
C LEU A 5 11.00 -14.42 2.99
N GLU A 6 10.20 -15.41 2.64
CA GLU A 6 10.07 -15.88 1.27
C GLU A 6 8.76 -15.37 0.65
N THR A 7 8.86 -14.75 -0.52
CA THR A 7 7.75 -14.71 -1.48
C THR A 7 8.26 -15.30 -2.80
N GLN A 8 7.37 -15.78 -3.67
CA GLN A 8 7.81 -16.45 -4.90
C GLN A 8 8.52 -15.50 -5.87
N PHE A 9 8.01 -14.27 -6.06
CA PHE A 9 8.51 -13.35 -7.09
C PHE A 9 8.66 -11.89 -6.63
N ALA A 10 8.17 -11.52 -5.45
CA ALA A 10 8.14 -10.13 -4.97
C ALA A 10 9.10 -9.90 -3.78
N PRO A 11 9.57 -8.66 -3.57
CA PRO A 11 10.34 -8.34 -2.37
C PRO A 11 9.54 -8.67 -1.10
N PRO A 12 10.06 -9.50 -0.19
CA PRO A 12 9.44 -9.74 1.10
C PRO A 12 9.56 -8.52 2.03
N GLU A 13 10.61 -7.72 1.85
CA GLU A 13 10.99 -6.64 2.75
C GLU A 13 9.93 -5.54 2.83
N ARG A 14 10.00 -4.76 3.92
CA ARG A 14 9.19 -3.57 4.15
C ARG A 14 10.06 -2.33 4.07
N THR A 15 9.46 -1.23 3.63
CA THR A 15 10.16 0.04 3.59
C THR A 15 10.39 0.54 5.02
N PRO A 16 11.58 1.05 5.35
CA PRO A 16 11.79 1.75 6.62
C PRO A 16 10.78 2.90 6.80
N GLN A 17 10.29 3.08 8.02
CA GLN A 17 9.17 3.99 8.30
C GLN A 17 9.41 5.42 7.82
N ASP A 18 10.63 5.93 7.99
CA ASP A 18 11.04 7.26 7.54
C ASP A 18 10.99 7.41 6.01
N ILE A 19 11.43 6.37 5.28
CA ILE A 19 11.39 6.33 3.82
C ILE A 19 9.94 6.21 3.33
N LEU A 20 9.11 5.39 3.99
CA LEU A 20 7.68 5.27 3.66
C LEU A 20 6.97 6.62 3.78
N LEU A 21 7.18 7.33 4.90
CA LEU A 21 6.60 8.65 5.12
C LEU A 21 7.09 9.67 4.08
N ALA A 22 8.38 9.62 3.71
CA ALA A 22 8.92 10.47 2.66
C ALA A 22 8.28 10.18 1.29
N GLN A 23 8.05 8.91 0.95
CA GLN A 23 7.35 8.52 -0.29
C GLN A 23 5.90 9.01 -0.31
N ILE A 24 5.18 8.88 0.82
CA ILE A 24 3.80 9.40 0.96
C ILE A 24 3.80 10.93 0.76
N SER A 25 4.71 11.65 1.43
CA SER A 25 4.82 13.12 1.27
C SER A 25 5.09 13.52 -0.16
N ALA A 26 6.03 12.84 -0.83
CA ALA A 26 6.39 13.14 -2.21
C ALA A 26 5.18 13.05 -3.15
N ILE A 27 4.30 12.06 -2.99
CA ILE A 27 3.06 11.99 -3.80
C ILE A 27 2.08 13.09 -3.42
N LYS A 28 1.88 13.35 -2.12
CA LYS A 28 0.93 14.38 -1.63
C LYS A 28 1.30 15.80 -2.08
N GLU A 29 2.59 16.08 -2.23
CA GLU A 29 3.08 17.38 -2.71
C GLU A 29 2.70 17.66 -4.18
N HIS A 30 2.36 16.62 -4.96
CA HIS A 30 1.86 16.75 -6.34
C HIS A 30 0.34 16.96 -6.38
N ASN A 31 -0.13 18.15 -5.97
CA ASN A 31 -1.56 18.49 -5.87
C ASN A 31 -2.39 18.22 -7.14
N ASP A 32 -1.84 18.45 -8.34
CA ASP A 32 -2.58 18.22 -9.58
C ASP A 32 -2.75 16.72 -9.85
N LEU A 33 -1.73 15.91 -9.53
CA LEU A 33 -1.81 14.46 -9.62
C LEU A 33 -2.87 13.93 -8.66
N THR A 34 -2.81 14.30 -7.38
CA THR A 34 -3.75 13.80 -6.36
C THR A 34 -5.18 14.20 -6.69
N ARG A 35 -5.43 15.45 -7.12
CA ARG A 35 -6.76 15.90 -7.57
C ARG A 35 -7.32 15.10 -8.72
N VAL A 36 -6.50 14.76 -9.71
CA VAL A 36 -6.94 13.94 -10.85
C VAL A 36 -7.29 12.53 -10.40
N LEU A 37 -6.46 11.92 -9.55
CA LEU A 37 -6.71 10.57 -9.03
C LEU A 37 -7.93 10.51 -8.11
N ASP A 38 -8.18 11.57 -7.32
CA ASP A 38 -9.36 11.70 -6.46
C ASP A 38 -10.66 11.92 -7.26
N ALA A 39 -10.57 12.38 -8.51
CA ALA A 39 -11.74 12.52 -9.38
C ALA A 39 -12.17 11.18 -10.03
N ILE A 40 -11.35 10.13 -9.94
CA ILE A 40 -11.67 8.81 -10.46
C ILE A 40 -12.65 8.11 -9.50
N PRO A 41 -13.82 7.63 -9.97
CA PRO A 41 -14.80 6.98 -9.11
C PRO A 41 -14.37 5.58 -8.67
N GLU A 42 -13.49 4.91 -9.42
CA GLU A 42 -12.90 3.63 -9.06
C GLU A 42 -11.82 3.76 -7.97
N TYR A 43 -11.47 2.64 -7.35
CA TYR A 43 -10.41 2.58 -6.34
C TYR A 43 -9.03 2.68 -7.01
N VAL A 44 -8.25 3.66 -6.56
CA VAL A 44 -6.88 3.87 -7.06
C VAL A 44 -5.90 3.83 -5.90
N MET A 45 -4.80 3.12 -6.12
CA MET A 45 -3.68 3.04 -5.19
C MET A 45 -2.36 3.13 -5.96
N ILE A 46 -1.40 3.88 -5.42
CA ILE A 46 -0.01 3.88 -5.89
C ILE A 46 0.80 3.07 -4.90
N LEU A 47 1.61 2.14 -5.42
CA LEU A 47 2.43 1.25 -4.62
C LEU A 47 3.90 1.62 -4.76
N ASN A 48 4.67 1.47 -3.68
CA ASN A 48 6.13 1.46 -3.77
C ASN A 48 6.65 0.08 -4.22
N LYS A 49 7.98 -0.06 -4.30
CA LYS A 49 8.63 -1.30 -4.75
C LYS A 49 8.34 -2.50 -3.83
N GLU A 50 8.15 -2.24 -2.54
CA GLU A 50 7.83 -3.20 -1.48
C GLU A 50 6.33 -3.54 -1.42
N ARG A 51 5.55 -3.01 -2.38
CA ARG A 51 4.10 -3.19 -2.59
C ARG A 51 3.22 -2.48 -1.57
N GLU A 52 3.78 -1.59 -0.77
CA GLU A 52 3.06 -0.83 0.24
C GLU A 52 2.34 0.34 -0.43
N ILE A 53 1.13 0.63 0.02
CA ILE A 53 0.30 1.72 -0.49
C ILE A 53 0.89 3.04 0.00
N VAL A 54 1.38 3.85 -0.95
CA VAL A 54 1.91 5.21 -0.68
C VAL A 54 0.92 6.31 -1.06
N PHE A 55 -0.17 5.96 -1.75
CA PHE A 55 -1.32 6.82 -2.03
C PHE A 55 -2.56 5.96 -2.21
N ALA A 56 -3.70 6.44 -1.70
CA ALA A 56 -5.03 5.91 -1.95
C ALA A 56 -5.93 7.10 -2.31
N ASN A 57 -6.73 6.97 -3.37
CA ASN A 57 -7.66 8.04 -3.71
C ASN A 57 -8.85 8.09 -2.73
N LYS A 58 -9.56 9.21 -2.76
CA LYS A 58 -10.76 9.45 -1.95
C LYS A 58 -11.78 8.31 -2.01
N SER A 59 -12.04 7.73 -3.19
CA SER A 59 -12.98 6.62 -3.36
C SER A 59 -12.59 5.38 -2.52
N LEU A 60 -11.30 5.02 -2.52
CA LEU A 60 -10.79 3.90 -1.72
C LEU A 60 -10.81 4.19 -0.22
N LEU A 61 -10.39 5.39 0.20
CA LEU A 61 -10.41 5.81 1.61
C LEU A 61 -11.84 5.78 2.18
N GLU A 62 -12.81 6.29 1.43
CA GLU A 62 -14.23 6.26 1.79
C GLU A 62 -14.77 4.83 1.90
N TYR A 63 -14.41 3.94 0.95
CA TYR A 63 -14.80 2.53 0.99
C TYR A 63 -14.25 1.81 2.23
N LEU A 64 -12.99 2.05 2.56
CA LEU A 64 -12.33 1.46 3.73
C LEU A 64 -12.76 2.11 5.06
N GLN A 65 -13.46 3.25 5.00
CA GLN A 65 -13.84 4.06 6.16
C GLN A 65 -12.63 4.49 7.00
N VAL A 66 -11.56 4.93 6.31
CA VAL A 66 -10.31 5.39 6.92
C VAL A 66 -9.90 6.74 6.35
N GLU A 67 -9.10 7.45 7.14
CA GLU A 67 -8.47 8.70 6.72
C GLU A 67 -7.06 8.44 6.18
N ASP A 68 -6.46 9.48 5.61
CA ASP A 68 -5.15 9.49 4.97
C ASP A 68 -4.00 8.99 5.87
N GLU A 69 -4.12 9.12 7.20
CA GLU A 69 -3.15 8.60 8.17
C GLU A 69 -3.03 7.08 8.12
N PHE A 70 -4.01 6.39 7.54
CA PHE A 70 -3.96 4.95 7.25
C PHE A 70 -2.70 4.56 6.47
N LEU A 71 -2.25 5.40 5.54
CA LEU A 71 -1.08 5.15 4.69
C LEU A 71 0.21 4.97 5.51
N SER A 72 0.30 5.61 6.68
CA SER A 72 1.48 5.50 7.56
C SER A 72 1.70 4.08 8.11
N LYS A 73 0.71 3.18 7.97
CA LYS A 73 0.79 1.79 8.40
C LYS A 73 1.57 0.91 7.41
N GLY A 74 1.86 1.38 6.20
CA GLY A 74 2.62 0.60 5.20
C GLY A 74 1.89 -0.65 4.74
N PHE A 75 0.55 -0.62 4.69
CA PHE A 75 -0.23 -1.77 4.24
C PHE A 75 0.00 -2.05 2.75
N ARG A 76 0.11 -3.32 2.42
CA ARG A 76 -0.02 -3.84 1.04
C ARG A 76 -1.50 -3.94 0.66
N PRO A 77 -1.85 -3.97 -0.65
CA PRO A 77 -3.24 -4.02 -1.11
C PRO A 77 -4.09 -5.08 -0.42
N GLY A 78 -3.57 -6.31 -0.34
CA GLY A 78 -4.28 -7.43 0.28
C GLY A 78 -4.54 -7.22 1.78
N GLU A 79 -3.63 -6.58 2.50
CA GLU A 79 -3.79 -6.26 3.92
C GLU A 79 -4.86 -5.19 4.12
N ALA A 80 -4.84 -4.15 3.28
CA ALA A 80 -5.78 -3.04 3.34
C ALA A 80 -7.24 -3.49 3.12
N ILE A 81 -7.46 -4.45 2.22
CA ILE A 81 -8.80 -4.95 1.88
C ILE A 81 -9.15 -6.27 2.58
N ASN A 82 -8.32 -6.72 3.53
CA ASN A 82 -8.49 -7.97 4.28
C ASN A 82 -8.66 -9.20 3.36
N CYS A 83 -7.82 -9.30 2.33
CA CYS A 83 -7.77 -10.44 1.41
C CYS A 83 -7.42 -11.73 2.17
N GLN A 84 -8.14 -12.82 1.89
CA GLN A 84 -7.92 -14.12 2.52
C GLN A 84 -6.47 -14.64 2.36
N HIS A 85 -5.81 -14.31 1.25
CA HIS A 85 -4.45 -14.76 0.95
C HIS A 85 -3.37 -13.84 1.54
N ALA A 86 -3.71 -12.61 1.94
CA ALA A 86 -2.73 -11.63 2.38
C ALA A 86 -1.92 -12.08 3.60
N PHE A 87 -2.49 -12.99 4.39
CA PHE A 87 -1.95 -13.46 5.67
C PHE A 87 -1.49 -14.92 5.63
N GLU A 88 -1.46 -15.56 4.46
CA GLU A 88 -0.99 -16.95 4.32
C GLU A 88 0.53 -17.09 4.52
N SER A 89 1.29 -16.00 4.37
CA SER A 89 2.72 -15.95 4.63
C SER A 89 3.11 -14.67 5.37
N GLU A 90 4.22 -14.72 6.12
CA GLU A 90 4.77 -13.57 6.86
C GLU A 90 5.15 -12.42 5.90
N ALA A 91 5.55 -12.75 4.67
CA ALA A 91 5.90 -11.81 3.62
C ALA A 91 4.70 -11.45 2.70
N GLY A 92 3.49 -11.86 3.07
CA GLY A 92 2.23 -11.62 2.36
C GLY A 92 2.11 -12.30 0.99
N CYS A 93 0.88 -12.35 0.48
CA CYS A 93 0.57 -12.79 -0.88
C CYS A 93 0.76 -11.64 -1.90
N GLY A 94 1.36 -11.95 -3.05
CA GLY A 94 1.26 -11.16 -4.28
C GLY A 94 1.39 -12.02 -5.54
N THR A 95 1.36 -13.34 -5.36
CA THR A 95 1.73 -14.35 -6.36
C THR A 95 0.98 -15.67 -6.15
N THR A 96 0.02 -15.74 -5.23
CA THR A 96 -0.79 -16.94 -4.97
C THR A 96 -1.92 -17.02 -6.02
N GLU A 97 -2.20 -18.23 -6.54
CA GLU A 97 -3.31 -18.52 -7.47
C GLU A 97 -4.62 -18.88 -6.76
#